data_AF-A0A9P9EXC1-F1
#
_entry.id   AF-A0A9P9EXC1-F1
#
_cell.length_a   1.000
_cell.length_b   1.000
_cell.length_c   1.000
_cell.angle_alpha   90.00
_cell.angle_beta   90.00
_cell.angle_gamma   90.00
#
_symmetry.space_group_name_H-M   'P 1'
#
loop_
_entity.id
_entity.type
_entity.pdbx_description
1 polymer ?
#
loop_
_entity_poly.entity_id
_entity_poly.type
_entity_poly.pdbx_seq_one_letter_code
_entity_poly.pdbx_strand_id
1 'polypeptide(L)'
;RSLKDAVNRFKDRDKTFTRLQQELEDLANILNALKEAIDNGVSMMALLQGPVSRCNQVCCEFENTMREFSGKSSLGFRDWTKMEFMRGNVNDFMDILAGYKATISVGLGTITMSVTYLMIQDTAYNLSIHLQRIDEKMALFTTESKESTGASGTSLKDEREVTEQCLRICEDARSYIESLSDREGPLDHQSPPIPTDDSQIQFEAQLL
;
A
#
# COMPACT_ATOMS: atom_id res chain seq x y z
N ARG A 1 -1.66 -17.26 -3.46
CA ARG A 1 -0.92 -18.55 -3.41
C ARG A 1 -0.41 -18.95 -4.80
N SER A 2 -1.28 -19.05 -5.81
CA SER A 2 -0.89 -19.51 -7.16
C SER A 2 0.21 -18.68 -7.86
N LEU A 3 0.15 -17.33 -7.82
CA LEU A 3 1.21 -16.47 -8.36
C LEU A 3 2.57 -16.68 -7.67
N LYS A 4 2.59 -16.83 -6.34
CA LYS A 4 3.83 -17.08 -5.57
C LYS A 4 4.52 -18.36 -6.07
N ASP A 5 3.75 -19.41 -6.35
CA ASP A 5 4.29 -20.67 -6.87
C ASP A 5 4.82 -20.51 -8.30
N ALA A 6 4.16 -19.70 -9.13
CA ALA A 6 4.65 -19.36 -10.47
C ALA A 6 5.98 -18.62 -10.41
N VAL A 7 6.11 -17.60 -9.54
CA VAL A 7 7.36 -16.82 -9.34
C VAL A 7 8.47 -17.68 -8.71
N ASN A 8 8.15 -18.55 -7.77
CA ASN A 8 9.12 -19.39 -7.06
C ASN A 8 9.90 -20.32 -8.01
N ARG A 9 9.33 -20.68 -9.17
CA ARG A 9 10.04 -21.45 -10.22
C ARG A 9 11.21 -20.70 -10.86
N PHE A 10 11.23 -19.37 -10.72
CA PHE A 10 12.21 -18.48 -11.35
C PHE A 10 13.13 -17.78 -10.34
N LYS A 11 12.84 -17.84 -9.04
CA LYS A 11 13.52 -17.05 -7.99
C LYS A 11 15.05 -17.28 -7.90
N ASP A 12 15.52 -18.52 -8.08
CA ASP A 12 16.93 -18.87 -7.86
C ASP A 12 17.80 -18.45 -9.05
N ARG A 13 17.20 -17.85 -10.07
CA ARG A 13 17.80 -17.62 -11.39
C ARG A 13 17.84 -16.15 -11.78
N ASP A 14 17.14 -15.26 -11.08
CA ASP A 14 17.20 -13.80 -11.26
C ASP A 14 16.79 -13.05 -9.98
N LYS A 15 17.55 -12.00 -9.64
CA LYS A 15 17.28 -11.16 -8.45
C LYS A 15 15.93 -10.45 -8.51
N THR A 16 15.42 -10.16 -9.71
CA THR A 16 14.11 -9.53 -9.91
C THR A 16 12.99 -10.43 -9.40
N PHE A 17 13.07 -11.74 -9.68
CA PHE A 17 12.08 -12.69 -9.17
C PHE A 17 12.25 -12.97 -7.68
N THR A 18 13.45 -12.87 -7.13
CA THR A 18 13.64 -12.87 -5.66
C THR A 18 12.95 -11.68 -5.01
N ARG A 19 13.12 -10.47 -5.55
CA ARG A 19 12.44 -9.25 -5.07
C ARG A 19 10.94 -9.37 -5.19
N LEU A 20 10.43 -9.81 -6.34
CA LEU A 20 9.00 -10.01 -6.55
C LEU A 20 8.43 -11.05 -5.56
N GLN A 21 9.16 -12.12 -5.27
CA GLN A 21 8.73 -13.08 -4.25
C GLN A 21 8.61 -12.43 -2.88
N GLN A 22 9.59 -11.61 -2.47
CA GLN A 22 9.53 -10.90 -1.19
C GLN A 22 8.31 -9.98 -1.13
N GLU A 23 8.05 -9.22 -2.19
CA GLU A 23 6.87 -8.36 -2.29
C GLU A 23 5.55 -9.14 -2.15
N LEU A 24 5.46 -10.33 -2.77
CA LEU A 24 4.30 -11.21 -2.65
C LEU A 24 4.15 -11.83 -1.26
N GLU A 25 5.27 -12.09 -0.56
CA GLU A 25 5.26 -12.58 0.82
C GLU A 25 4.78 -11.50 1.79
N ASP A 26 5.31 -10.29 1.67
CA ASP A 26 4.88 -9.14 2.47
C ASP A 26 3.38 -8.85 2.25
N LEU A 27 2.93 -8.83 0.99
CA LEU A 27 1.52 -8.63 0.66
C LEU A 27 0.64 -9.71 1.29
N ALA A 28 1.04 -10.99 1.21
CA ALA A 28 0.29 -12.08 1.82
C ALA A 28 0.18 -11.92 3.35
N ASN A 29 1.25 -11.46 4.01
CA ASN A 29 1.25 -11.20 5.44
C ASN A 29 0.28 -10.07 5.81
N ILE A 30 0.30 -8.97 5.06
CA ILE A 30 -0.61 -7.83 5.28
C ILE A 30 -2.08 -8.23 5.05
N LEU A 31 -2.37 -9.00 4.00
CA LEU A 31 -3.72 -9.50 3.73
C LEU A 31 -4.23 -10.45 4.82
N ASN A 32 -3.36 -11.27 5.42
CA ASN A 32 -3.71 -12.11 6.56
C ASN A 32 -4.02 -11.26 7.80
N ALA A 33 -3.18 -10.27 8.10
CA ALA A 33 -3.42 -9.36 9.22
C ALA A 33 -4.71 -8.55 9.05
N LEU A 34 -5.01 -8.12 7.81
CA LEU A 34 -6.29 -7.47 7.49
C LEU A 34 -7.47 -8.39 7.73
N LYS A 35 -7.38 -9.67 7.33
CA LYS A 35 -8.43 -10.65 7.60
C LYS A 35 -8.68 -10.81 9.11
N GLU A 36 -7.62 -10.94 9.90
CA GLU A 36 -7.74 -11.06 11.36
C GLU A 36 -8.40 -9.83 11.99
N ALA A 37 -8.05 -8.62 11.54
CA ALA A 37 -8.67 -7.38 12.03
C ALA A 37 -10.19 -7.33 11.75
N ILE A 38 -10.63 -7.86 10.61
CA ILE A 38 -12.04 -7.91 10.22
C ILE A 38 -12.80 -8.96 11.02
N ASP A 39 -12.21 -10.14 11.20
CA ASP A 39 -12.79 -11.22 12.01
C ASP A 39 -12.97 -10.77 13.47
N ASN A 40 -12.13 -9.83 13.95
CA ASN A 40 -12.24 -9.19 15.27
C ASN A 40 -13.24 -8.03 15.35
N GLY A 41 -14.06 -7.81 14.31
CA GLY A 41 -15.18 -6.87 14.33
C GLY A 41 -14.86 -5.43 13.93
N VAL A 42 -13.66 -5.14 13.41
CA VAL A 42 -13.30 -3.80 12.91
C VAL A 42 -13.80 -3.63 11.48
N SER A 43 -15.03 -3.14 11.32
CA SER A 43 -15.69 -3.00 10.01
C SER A 43 -15.26 -1.72 9.29
N MET A 44 -14.09 -1.74 8.64
CA MET A 44 -13.63 -0.73 7.66
C MET A 44 -13.24 -1.36 6.31
N MET A 45 -13.58 -2.63 6.08
CA MET A 45 -13.27 -3.36 4.84
C MET A 45 -13.80 -2.67 3.58
N ALA A 46 -14.91 -1.93 3.69
CA ALA A 46 -15.48 -1.18 2.57
C ALA A 46 -14.49 -0.18 1.95
N LEU A 47 -13.60 0.42 2.76
CA LEU A 47 -12.57 1.36 2.27
C LEU A 47 -11.53 0.65 1.41
N LEU A 48 -11.12 -0.56 1.82
CA LEU A 48 -10.06 -1.34 1.17
C LEU A 48 -10.57 -2.29 0.08
N GLN A 49 -11.89 -2.43 -0.11
CA GLN A 49 -12.46 -3.35 -1.09
C GLN A 49 -11.93 -3.11 -2.51
N GLY A 50 -11.86 -1.85 -2.95
CA GLY A 50 -11.34 -1.50 -4.27
C GLY A 50 -9.88 -1.90 -4.48
N PRO A 51 -8.94 -1.38 -3.67
CA PRO A 51 -7.53 -1.75 -3.74
C PRO A 51 -7.27 -3.26 -3.62
N VAL A 52 -7.95 -3.95 -2.69
CA VAL A 52 -7.77 -5.40 -2.50
C VAL A 52 -8.30 -6.19 -3.70
N SER A 53 -9.47 -5.84 -4.23
CA SER A 53 -10.06 -6.50 -5.40
C SER A 53 -9.16 -6.33 -6.62
N ARG A 54 -8.68 -5.11 -6.86
CA ARG A 54 -7.81 -4.82 -8.01
C ARG A 54 -6.44 -5.47 -7.87
N CYS A 55 -5.85 -5.45 -6.67
CA CYS A 55 -4.61 -6.16 -6.39
C CYS A 55 -4.74 -7.65 -6.72
N ASN A 56 -5.83 -8.30 -6.30
CA ASN A 56 -6.10 -9.69 -6.63
C ASN A 56 -6.23 -9.91 -8.16
N GLN A 57 -6.98 -9.05 -8.84
CA GLN A 57 -7.14 -9.12 -10.30
C GLN A 57 -5.80 -9.01 -11.02
N VAL A 58 -5.01 -7.97 -10.71
CA VAL A 58 -3.71 -7.71 -11.34
C VAL A 58 -2.71 -8.84 -11.05
N CYS A 59 -2.73 -9.42 -9.84
CA CYS A 59 -1.94 -10.62 -9.54
C CYS A 59 -2.35 -11.83 -10.39
N CYS A 60 -3.65 -12.07 -10.58
CA CYS A 60 -4.14 -13.17 -11.41
C CYS A 60 -3.82 -12.97 -12.90
N GLU A 61 -3.98 -11.75 -13.41
CA GLU A 61 -3.63 -11.41 -14.79
C GLU A 61 -2.12 -11.61 -15.02
N PHE A 62 -1.27 -11.12 -14.12
CA PHE A 62 0.17 -11.29 -14.23
C PHE A 62 0.59 -12.76 -14.16
N GLU A 63 -0.03 -13.56 -13.28
CA GLU A 63 0.21 -15.00 -13.22
C GLU A 63 -0.11 -15.70 -14.55
N ASN A 64 -1.22 -15.32 -15.19
CA ASN A 64 -1.60 -15.87 -16.49
C ASN A 64 -0.59 -15.47 -17.57
N THR A 65 -0.14 -14.21 -17.60
CA THR A 65 0.91 -13.77 -18.51
C THR A 65 2.20 -14.56 -18.29
N MET A 66 2.61 -14.80 -17.04
CA MET A 66 3.80 -15.61 -16.73
C MET A 66 3.64 -17.06 -17.23
N ARG A 67 2.47 -17.67 -17.03
CA ARG A 67 2.20 -19.04 -17.44
C ARG A 67 2.24 -19.17 -18.96
N GLU A 68 1.59 -18.26 -19.67
CA GLU A 68 1.64 -18.22 -21.14
C GLU A 68 3.04 -18.04 -21.68
N PHE A 69 3.81 -17.11 -21.10
CA PHE A 69 5.20 -16.88 -21.47
C PHE A 69 6.05 -18.14 -21.29
N SER A 70 5.86 -18.84 -20.16
CA SER A 70 6.56 -20.10 -19.86
C SER A 70 6.17 -21.27 -20.78
N GLY A 71 4.93 -21.32 -21.26
CA GLY A 71 4.43 -22.39 -22.13
C GLY A 71 4.82 -22.21 -23.61
N LYS A 72 5.01 -20.96 -24.07
CA LYS A 72 5.37 -20.61 -25.45
C LYS A 72 6.88 -20.60 -25.70
N SER A 73 7.70 -20.45 -24.67
CA SER A 73 9.15 -20.31 -24.79
C SER A 73 9.88 -21.66 -24.78
N SER A 74 10.06 -22.26 -25.96
CA SER A 74 11.12 -23.28 -26.18
C SER A 74 12.53 -22.65 -26.21
N LEU A 75 12.60 -21.32 -26.30
CA LEU A 75 13.80 -20.48 -26.31
C LEU A 75 14.03 -19.91 -24.92
N GLY A 76 15.20 -20.17 -24.36
CA GLY A 76 15.47 -20.09 -22.93
C GLY A 76 15.15 -18.75 -22.23
N PHE A 77 14.73 -18.92 -20.98
CA PHE A 77 14.74 -18.08 -19.76
C PHE A 77 15.41 -16.68 -19.76
N ARG A 78 16.39 -16.37 -20.62
CA ARG A 78 17.01 -15.04 -20.75
C ARG A 78 16.06 -13.96 -21.27
N ASP A 79 14.92 -14.34 -21.82
CA ASP A 79 13.97 -13.43 -22.47
C ASP A 79 12.86 -12.88 -21.55
N TRP A 80 12.87 -13.15 -20.24
CA TRP A 80 11.84 -12.63 -19.32
C TRP A 80 11.76 -11.10 -19.32
N THR A 81 12.87 -10.42 -19.62
CA THR A 81 12.93 -8.96 -19.77
C THR A 81 12.08 -8.44 -20.94
N LYS A 82 11.71 -9.31 -21.88
CA LYS A 82 10.78 -9.02 -22.99
C LYS A 82 9.31 -9.28 -22.63
N MET A 83 9.04 -9.82 -21.44
CA MET A 83 7.67 -10.03 -20.98
C MET A 83 7.02 -8.67 -20.73
N GLU A 84 5.96 -8.40 -21.46
CA GLU A 84 5.15 -7.19 -21.31
C GLU A 84 3.90 -7.49 -20.50
N PHE A 85 3.59 -6.61 -19.55
CA PHE A 85 2.37 -6.63 -18.75
C PHE A 85 1.88 -5.21 -18.54
N MET A 86 0.60 -4.93 -18.84
CA MET A 86 0.01 -3.59 -18.74
C MET A 86 0.87 -2.49 -19.37
N ARG A 87 1.46 -2.77 -20.55
CA ARG A 87 2.36 -1.86 -21.27
C ARG A 87 3.60 -1.44 -20.45
N GLY A 88 4.06 -2.35 -19.59
CA GLY A 88 5.27 -2.25 -18.79
C GLY A 88 5.98 -3.61 -18.69
N ASN A 89 7.09 -3.63 -17.98
CA ASN A 89 7.84 -4.84 -17.66
C ASN A 89 7.54 -5.31 -16.22
N VAL A 90 8.23 -6.36 -15.77
CA VAL A 90 8.03 -6.93 -14.42
C VAL A 90 8.29 -5.92 -13.30
N ASN A 91 9.18 -4.93 -13.50
CA ASN A 91 9.39 -3.88 -12.50
C ASN A 91 8.18 -2.95 -12.38
N ASP A 92 7.50 -2.64 -13.50
CA ASP A 92 6.26 -1.88 -13.44
C ASP A 92 5.18 -2.63 -12.65
N PHE A 93 5.10 -3.96 -12.79
CA PHE A 93 4.22 -4.79 -11.96
C PHE A 93 4.60 -4.76 -10.48
N MET A 94 5.89 -4.81 -10.15
CA MET A 94 6.35 -4.67 -8.75
C MET A 94 5.99 -3.30 -8.17
N ASP A 95 6.08 -2.23 -8.96
CA ASP A 95 5.68 -0.88 -8.53
C ASP A 95 4.17 -0.81 -8.23
N ILE A 96 3.33 -1.41 -9.10
CA ILE A 96 1.88 -1.56 -8.87
C ILE A 96 1.62 -2.33 -7.55
N LEU A 97 2.31 -3.45 -7.37
CA LEU A 97 2.15 -4.31 -6.20
C LEU A 97 2.56 -3.59 -4.91
N ALA A 98 3.67 -2.85 -4.94
CA ALA A 98 4.14 -2.04 -3.83
C ALA A 98 3.15 -0.94 -3.47
N GLY A 99 2.53 -0.29 -4.47
CA GLY A 99 1.45 0.68 -4.26
C GLY A 99 0.27 0.08 -3.51
N TYR A 100 -0.27 -1.04 -3.98
CA TYR A 100 -1.35 -1.75 -3.29
C TYR A 100 -0.97 -2.18 -1.88
N LYS A 101 0.22 -2.76 -1.71
CA LYS A 101 0.74 -3.20 -0.42
C LYS A 101 0.77 -2.03 0.58
N ALA A 102 1.32 -0.89 0.18
CA ALA A 102 1.42 0.30 1.02
C ALA A 102 0.04 0.87 1.37
N THR A 103 -0.89 0.97 0.41
CA THR A 103 -2.26 1.41 0.68
C THR A 103 -2.99 0.50 1.66
N ILE A 104 -2.90 -0.82 1.46
CA ILE A 104 -3.52 -1.78 2.38
C ILE A 104 -2.88 -1.67 3.77
N SER A 105 -1.56 -1.44 3.86
CA SER A 105 -0.87 -1.22 5.14
C SER A 105 -1.33 0.05 5.84
N VAL A 106 -1.54 1.15 5.11
CA VAL A 106 -2.11 2.39 5.64
C VAL A 106 -3.52 2.13 6.18
N GLY A 107 -4.40 1.53 5.37
CA GLY A 107 -5.78 1.25 5.80
C GLY A 107 -5.83 0.29 6.99
N LEU A 108 -5.03 -0.77 6.99
CA LEU A 108 -4.89 -1.67 8.14
C LEU A 108 -4.39 -0.92 9.37
N GLY A 109 -3.36 -0.08 9.23
CA GLY A 109 -2.83 0.73 10.32
C GLY A 109 -3.87 1.71 10.87
N THR A 110 -4.75 2.26 10.03
CA THR A 110 -5.87 3.12 10.47
C THR A 110 -6.86 2.32 11.32
N ILE A 111 -7.22 1.12 10.87
CA ILE A 111 -8.09 0.16 11.56
C ILE A 111 -7.54 -0.24 12.92
N THR A 112 -6.23 -0.50 12.99
CA THR A 112 -5.55 -0.94 14.21
C THR A 112 -4.95 0.20 15.03
N MET A 113 -5.21 1.46 14.65
CA MET A 113 -4.64 2.66 15.26
C MET A 113 -3.11 2.67 15.38
N SER A 114 -2.41 2.03 14.43
CA SER A 114 -0.95 1.94 14.35
C SER A 114 -0.36 2.69 13.16
N VAL A 115 -1.19 3.34 12.35
CA VAL A 115 -0.75 4.17 11.23
C VAL A 115 -0.01 5.41 11.73
N THR A 116 1.03 5.83 11.02
CA THR A 116 1.79 7.05 11.31
C THR A 116 1.68 8.05 10.16
N TYR A 117 1.90 9.33 10.47
CA TYR A 117 1.91 10.39 9.45
C TYR A 117 2.94 10.11 8.34
N LEU A 118 4.13 9.60 8.70
CA LEU A 118 5.18 9.23 7.75
C LEU A 118 4.71 8.14 6.78
N MET A 119 4.08 7.08 7.30
CA MET A 119 3.54 6.01 6.44
C MET A 119 2.53 6.53 5.42
N ILE A 120 1.65 7.44 5.85
CA ILE A 120 0.65 8.05 4.97
C ILE A 120 1.33 8.93 3.91
N GLN A 121 2.27 9.79 4.33
CA GLN A 121 2.97 10.71 3.44
C GLN A 121 3.79 9.96 2.38
N ASP A 122 4.56 8.95 2.79
CA ASP A 122 5.37 8.13 1.88
C ASP A 122 4.48 7.38 0.89
N THR A 123 3.38 6.79 1.37
CA THR A 123 2.43 6.08 0.51
C THR A 123 1.77 7.03 -0.49
N ALA A 124 1.27 8.18 -0.05
CA ALA A 124 0.64 9.17 -0.93
C ALA A 124 1.61 9.70 -1.99
N TYR A 125 2.86 9.96 -1.62
CA TYR A 125 3.89 10.40 -2.55
C TYR A 125 4.17 9.34 -3.63
N ASN A 126 4.38 8.09 -3.22
CA ASN A 126 4.65 6.99 -4.16
C ASN A 126 3.46 6.73 -5.10
N LEU A 127 2.23 6.78 -4.58
CA LEU A 127 1.02 6.65 -5.39
C LEU A 127 0.86 7.82 -6.38
N SER A 128 1.25 9.04 -6.01
CA SER A 128 1.21 10.20 -6.90
C SER A 128 2.17 10.05 -8.07
N ILE A 129 3.39 9.56 -7.82
CA ILE A 129 4.36 9.23 -8.88
C ILE A 129 3.80 8.13 -9.79
N HIS A 130 3.23 7.07 -9.20
CA HIS A 130 2.63 5.98 -9.95
C HIS A 130 1.50 6.45 -10.85
N LEU A 131 0.60 7.29 -10.32
CA LEU A 131 -0.51 7.89 -11.07
C LEU A 131 0.00 8.69 -12.28
N GLN A 132 1.04 9.52 -12.06
CA GLN A 132 1.66 10.28 -13.15
C GLN A 132 2.20 9.34 -14.26
N ARG A 133 2.88 8.25 -13.88
CA ARG A 133 3.40 7.27 -14.85
C ARG A 133 2.28 6.57 -15.63
N ILE A 134 1.14 6.30 -14.98
CA ILE A 134 -0.04 5.75 -15.67
C ILE A 134 -0.58 6.77 -16.68
N ASP A 135 -0.73 8.04 -16.27
CA ASP A 135 -1.21 9.11 -17.14
C ASP A 135 -0.29 9.32 -18.36
N GLU A 136 1.04 9.32 -18.15
CA GLU A 136 2.05 9.37 -19.22
C GLU A 136 1.91 8.20 -20.20
N LYS A 137 1.77 6.97 -19.68
CA LYS A 137 1.53 5.78 -20.52
C LYS A 137 0.26 5.95 -21.34
N MET A 138 -0.86 6.30 -20.71
CA MET A 138 -2.13 6.49 -21.42
C MET A 138 -2.05 7.55 -22.54
N ALA A 139 -1.34 8.66 -22.31
CA ALA A 139 -1.17 9.73 -23.30
C ALA A 139 -0.37 9.28 -24.53
N LEU A 140 0.74 8.55 -24.32
CA LEU A 140 1.58 8.01 -25.40
C LEU A 140 0.76 7.10 -26.32
N PHE A 141 0.01 6.17 -25.73
CA PHE A 141 -0.73 5.20 -26.53
C PHE A 141 -2.02 5.73 -27.15
N THR A 142 -2.60 6.80 -26.62
CA THR A 142 -3.72 7.50 -27.29
C THR A 142 -3.25 8.11 -28.62
N THR A 143 -1.97 8.48 -28.71
CA THR A 143 -1.35 9.04 -29.91
C THR A 143 -1.00 7.95 -30.93
N GLU A 144 -0.61 6.76 -30.47
CA GLU A 144 -0.22 5.62 -31.33
C GLU A 144 -1.41 4.75 -31.79
N SER A 145 -2.53 4.77 -31.08
CA SER A 145 -3.66 3.85 -31.26
C SER A 145 -4.70 4.33 -32.29
N LYS A 146 -4.30 4.47 -33.56
CA LYS A 146 -5.26 4.39 -34.68
C LYS A 146 -5.50 2.95 -35.17
N GLU A 147 -4.70 1.95 -34.77
CA GLU A 147 -4.75 0.62 -35.40
C GLU A 147 -4.66 -0.63 -34.49
N SER A 148 -4.72 -0.55 -33.14
CA SER A 148 -4.58 -1.77 -32.30
C SER A 148 -5.55 -1.87 -31.11
N THR A 149 -6.12 -3.06 -30.99
CA THR A 149 -7.37 -3.47 -30.33
C THR A 149 -7.37 -3.43 -28.80
N GLY A 150 -8.21 -2.57 -28.21
CA GLY A 150 -9.26 -2.88 -27.21
C GLY A 150 -8.95 -3.43 -25.80
N ALA A 151 -7.91 -4.23 -25.57
CA ALA A 151 -7.76 -4.98 -24.31
C ALA A 151 -6.84 -4.29 -23.28
N SER A 152 -5.71 -3.71 -23.71
CA SER A 152 -4.73 -3.13 -22.79
C SER A 152 -5.12 -1.74 -22.27
N GLY A 153 -6.00 -1.02 -22.97
CA GLY A 153 -6.47 0.31 -22.56
C GLY A 153 -7.36 0.28 -21.32
N THR A 154 -8.19 -0.76 -21.18
CA THR A 154 -9.09 -0.93 -20.04
C THR A 154 -8.31 -1.16 -18.75
N SER A 155 -7.27 -2.02 -18.78
CA SER A 155 -6.48 -2.32 -17.57
C SER A 155 -5.71 -1.10 -17.04
N LEU A 156 -5.19 -0.22 -17.92
CA LEU A 156 -4.55 1.04 -17.47
C LEU A 156 -5.56 2.03 -16.89
N LYS A 157 -6.76 2.11 -17.45
CA LYS A 157 -7.82 2.97 -16.93
C LYS A 157 -8.30 2.50 -15.56
N ASP A 158 -8.55 1.20 -15.41
CA ASP A 158 -8.95 0.60 -14.13
C ASP A 158 -7.87 0.82 -13.07
N GLU A 159 -6.59 0.66 -13.45
CA GLU A 159 -5.45 0.91 -12.57
C GLU A 159 -5.38 2.37 -12.11
N ARG A 160 -5.63 3.31 -13.01
CA ARG A 160 -5.70 4.74 -12.68
C ARG A 160 -6.80 5.04 -11.66
N GLU A 161 -8.02 4.57 -11.93
CA GLU A 161 -9.19 4.82 -11.06
C GLU A 161 -8.97 4.26 -9.65
N VAL A 162 -8.37 3.07 -9.55
CA VAL A 162 -8.04 2.49 -8.24
C VAL A 162 -6.86 3.20 -7.59
N THR A 163 -5.87 3.67 -8.34
CA THR A 163 -4.76 4.48 -7.78
C THR A 163 -5.28 5.78 -7.17
N GLU A 164 -6.26 6.43 -7.82
CA GLU A 164 -6.96 7.59 -7.25
C GLU A 164 -7.75 7.24 -5.98
N GLN A 165 -8.34 6.04 -5.93
CA GLN A 165 -8.97 5.54 -4.70
C GLN A 165 -7.95 5.31 -3.59
N CYS A 166 -6.78 4.76 -3.91
CA CYS A 166 -5.68 4.57 -2.96
C CYS A 166 -5.22 5.90 -2.34
N LEU A 167 -5.17 6.98 -3.13
CA LEU A 167 -4.87 8.33 -2.64
C LEU A 167 -5.94 8.85 -1.68
N ARG A 168 -7.23 8.66 -2.00
CA ARG A 168 -8.33 9.03 -1.09
C ARG A 168 -8.23 8.32 0.25
N ILE A 169 -7.84 7.04 0.26
CA ILE A 169 -7.62 6.29 1.50
C ILE A 169 -6.48 6.90 2.34
N CYS A 170 -5.40 7.37 1.70
CA CYS A 170 -4.33 8.09 2.39
C CYS A 170 -4.83 9.42 2.98
N GLU A 171 -5.67 10.16 2.26
CA GLU A 171 -6.27 11.40 2.74
C GLU A 171 -7.21 11.15 3.94
N ASP A 172 -8.09 10.16 3.84
CA ASP A 172 -9.00 9.77 4.92
C ASP A 172 -8.21 9.36 6.17
N ALA A 173 -7.15 8.57 6.00
CA ALA A 173 -6.26 8.18 7.09
C ALA A 173 -5.56 9.39 7.73
N ARG A 174 -5.13 10.38 6.93
CA ARG A 174 -4.53 11.62 7.44
C ARG A 174 -5.52 12.40 8.29
N SER A 175 -6.71 12.68 7.74
CA SER A 175 -7.76 13.40 8.45
C SER A 175 -8.19 12.70 9.74
N TYR A 176 -8.21 11.37 9.74
CA TYR A 176 -8.46 10.59 10.95
C TYR A 176 -7.41 10.85 12.03
N ILE A 177 -6.11 10.76 11.71
CA ILE A 177 -5.04 11.03 12.68
C ILE A 177 -5.08 12.47 13.19
N GLU A 178 -5.26 13.44 12.29
CA GLU A 178 -5.36 14.87 12.65
C GLU A 178 -6.52 15.10 13.64
N SER A 179 -7.67 14.49 13.38
CA SER A 179 -8.83 14.58 14.28
C SER A 179 -8.58 13.97 15.67
N LEU A 180 -7.69 12.98 15.79
CA LEU A 180 -7.31 12.42 17.08
C LEU A 180 -6.40 13.39 17.84
N SER A 181 -5.42 13.99 17.16
CA SER A 181 -4.54 14.98 17.78
C SER A 181 -5.28 16.24 18.25
N ASP A 182 -6.28 16.71 17.50
CA ASP A 182 -7.09 17.86 17.90
C ASP A 182 -7.98 17.57 19.12
N ARG A 183 -8.42 16.31 19.28
CA ARG A 183 -9.21 15.86 20.45
C ARG A 183 -8.36 15.69 21.71
N GLU A 184 -7.05 15.50 21.57
CA GLU A 184 -6.07 15.43 22.66
C GLU A 184 -5.50 16.80 23.06
N GLY A 185 -6.08 17.90 22.56
CA GLY A 185 -5.80 19.27 23.03
C GLY A 185 -5.99 19.42 24.55
N PRO A 186 -5.28 20.39 25.18
CA PRO A 186 -4.85 20.32 26.57
C PRO A 186 -6.01 20.01 27.52
N LEU A 187 -5.95 18.84 28.15
CA LEU A 187 -6.67 18.58 29.39
C LEU A 187 -6.25 19.66 30.38
N ASP A 188 -7.13 20.65 30.54
CA ASP A 188 -6.97 21.78 31.42
C ASP A 188 -6.59 21.25 32.80
N HIS A 189 -5.37 21.55 33.22
CA HIS A 189 -4.86 21.22 34.54
C HIS A 189 -5.59 22.15 35.53
N GLN A 190 -6.83 21.83 35.88
CA GLN A 190 -7.50 22.42 37.02
C GLN A 190 -6.77 21.92 38.27
N SER A 191 -5.69 22.62 38.64
CA SER A 191 -5.18 22.58 40.00
C SER A 191 -6.31 22.97 40.96
N PRO A 192 -6.55 22.20 42.03
CA PRO A 192 -7.45 22.62 43.09
C PRO A 192 -6.96 23.93 43.70
N PRO A 193 -7.84 24.82 44.17
CA PRO A 193 -7.41 26.04 44.83
C PRO A 193 -6.67 25.68 46.12
N ILE A 194 -5.40 26.09 46.20
CA ILE A 194 -4.60 26.01 47.42
C ILE A 194 -5.24 26.95 48.45
N PRO A 195 -5.64 26.47 49.64
CA PRO A 195 -5.98 27.37 50.73
C PRO A 195 -4.70 28.01 51.24
N THR A 196 -4.66 29.34 51.20
CA THR A 196 -3.68 30.12 51.95
C THR A 196 -3.88 29.84 53.43
N ASP A 197 -2.97 29.08 54.05
CA ASP A 197 -2.81 29.09 55.49
C ASP A 197 -1.36 29.41 55.84
N ASP A 198 -1.26 30.41 56.70
CA ASP A 198 -0.12 31.17 57.09
C ASP A 198 0.55 30.42 58.24
N SER A 199 1.65 29.72 57.99
CA SER A 199 2.43 29.05 59.05
C SER A 199 3.87 28.83 58.63
N GLN A 200 4.65 29.87 58.87
CA GLN A 200 6.10 29.86 58.98
C GLN A 200 6.55 28.78 59.99
N ILE A 201 7.07 27.64 59.51
CA ILE A 201 7.79 26.69 60.37
C ILE A 201 9.20 26.44 59.81
N GLN A 202 10.11 26.97 60.61
CA GLN A 202 11.56 26.96 60.62
C GLN A 202 12.16 25.55 60.42
N PHE A 203 13.07 25.43 59.45
CA PHE A 203 13.86 24.23 59.20
C PHE A 203 15.07 24.20 60.16
N GLU A 204 15.08 23.29 61.13
CA GLU A 204 16.32 22.92 61.84
C GLU A 204 16.96 21.71 61.15
N ALA A 205 18.19 21.91 60.69
CA ALA A 205 19.04 20.85 60.16
C ALA A 205 19.81 20.19 61.33
N GLN A 206 19.69 18.88 61.46
CA GLN A 206 20.69 18.05 62.15
C GLN A 206 21.05 16.86 61.27
N LEU A 207 22.24 16.94 60.68
CA LEU A 207 23.01 15.79 60.20
C LEU A 207 24.03 15.46 61.31
N LEU A 208 24.06 14.18 61.69
CA LEU A 208 25.04 13.41 62.47
C LEU A 208 26.29 14.13 63.00
#